data_AF-A0A8J8CRA6-F1
#
_entry.id   AF-A0A8J8CRA6-F1
#
_cell.length_a   1.000
_cell.length_b   1.000
_cell.length_c   1.000
_cell.angle_alpha   90.00
_cell.angle_beta   90.00
_cell.angle_gamma   90.00
#
_symmetry.space_group_name_H-M   'P 1'
#
loop_
_entity.id
_entity.type
_entity.pdbx_description
1 polymer ?
#
loop_
_entity_poly.entity_id
_entity_poly.type
_entity_poly.pdbx_seq_one_letter_code
_entity_poly.pdbx_strand_id
1 'polypeptide(L)'
;MRKIKPQIYTLIILLFLFIIQFSSSKMNADCLQNNNENISFLTLADDTYEDDDNFISAKDIALNSAQVRNISPTADVDYAKFVLDDFSKVTIETSGTTGDTR
;
A
#
# COMPACT_ATOMS: atom_id res chain seq x y z
N MET A 1 54.07 -15.08 29.00
CA MET A 1 52.59 -14.88 29.01
C MET A 1 52.31 -13.42 29.34
N ARG A 2 52.05 -12.57 28.34
CA ARG A 2 52.00 -11.10 28.50
C ARG A 2 50.57 -10.70 28.88
N LYS A 3 50.34 -10.30 30.14
CA LYS A 3 49.02 -9.88 30.62
C LYS A 3 48.63 -8.56 29.95
N ILE A 4 47.68 -8.62 29.03
CA ILE A 4 47.10 -7.45 28.36
C ILE A 4 46.30 -6.65 29.40
N LYS A 5 46.52 -5.34 29.49
CA LYS A 5 45.88 -4.46 30.49
C LYS A 5 44.36 -4.36 30.22
N PRO A 6 43.50 -4.36 31.25
CA PRO A 6 42.03 -4.40 31.12
C PRO A 6 41.43 -3.24 30.30
N GLN A 7 42.12 -2.09 30.26
CA GLN A 7 41.75 -0.91 29.48
C GLN A 7 41.73 -1.15 27.96
N ILE A 8 42.51 -2.11 27.47
CA ILE A 8 42.56 -2.45 26.03
C ILE A 8 41.30 -3.23 25.61
N TYR A 9 40.74 -4.07 26.50
CA TYR A 9 39.49 -4.78 26.20
C TYR A 9 38.30 -3.83 26.13
N THR A 10 38.26 -2.83 27.01
CA THR A 10 37.21 -1.80 26.99
C THR A 10 37.26 -1.00 25.68
N LEU A 11 38.46 -0.63 25.21
CA LEU A 11 38.63 0.10 23.96
C LEU A 11 38.27 -0.76 22.73
N ILE A 12 38.63 -2.05 22.73
CA ILE A 12 38.27 -2.99 21.66
C ILE A 12 36.76 -3.25 21.62
N ILE A 13 36.10 -3.41 22.77
CA ILE A 13 34.65 -3.62 22.85
C ILE A 13 33.89 -2.35 22.40
N LEU A 14 34.33 -1.16 22.80
CA LEU A 14 33.76 0.11 22.32
C LEU A 14 33.95 0.31 20.81
N LEU A 15 35.12 -0.04 20.27
CA LEU A 15 35.38 0.01 18.83
C LEU A 15 34.49 -0.97 18.07
N PHE A 16 34.31 -2.20 18.58
CA PHE A 16 33.46 -3.20 17.96
C PHE A 16 31.98 -2.79 17.98
N LEU A 17 31.49 -2.21 19.09
CA LEU A 17 30.13 -1.66 19.18
C LEU A 17 29.91 -0.48 18.23
N PHE A 18 30.92 0.37 18.01
CA PHE A 18 30.84 1.50 17.07
C PHE A 18 30.76 1.04 15.61
N ILE A 19 31.46 -0.04 15.23
CA ILE A 19 31.42 -0.59 13.86
C ILE A 19 30.05 -1.20 13.55
N ILE A 20 29.40 -1.85 14.53
CA ILE A 20 28.05 -2.44 14.34
C ILE A 20 27.00 -1.34 14.10
N GLN A 21 27.16 -0.15 14.70
CA GLN A 21 26.25 0.99 14.47
C GLN A 21 26.43 1.62 13.08
N PHE A 22 27.58 1.44 12.43
CA PHE A 22 27.88 2.09 11.15
C PHE A 22 27.39 1.29 9.93
N SER A 23 27.11 -0.01 10.06
CA SER A 23 26.78 -0.87 8.92
C SER A 23 25.33 -0.78 8.42
N SER A 24 24.54 0.16 8.92
CA SER A 24 23.16 0.41 8.44
C SER A 24 23.05 1.64 7.54
N SER A 25 24.12 2.03 6.84
CA SER A 25 23.98 2.97 5.72
C SER A 25 23.16 2.30 4.62
N LYS A 26 21.89 2.70 4.54
CA LYS A 26 20.91 2.26 3.55
C LYS A 26 21.56 2.25 2.16
N MET A 27 21.42 1.12 1.47
CA MET A 27 21.74 0.99 0.06
C MET A 27 21.05 2.13 -0.69
N ASN A 28 21.85 2.88 -1.45
CA ASN A 28 21.41 3.96 -2.32
C ASN A 28 20.70 3.32 -3.53
N ALA A 29 19.39 3.17 -3.44
CA ALA A 29 18.53 3.13 -4.60
C ALA A 29 18.15 4.59 -4.91
N ASP A 30 18.95 5.21 -5.77
CA ASP A 30 18.50 6.26 -6.67
C ASP A 30 17.29 5.67 -7.44
N CYS A 31 16.03 6.09 -7.25
CA CYS A 31 15.51 7.44 -7.18
C CYS A 31 14.60 7.71 -5.97
N LEU A 32 15.07 8.41 -4.94
CA LEU A 32 14.16 9.04 -3.98
C LEU A 32 14.64 10.45 -3.67
N GLN A 33 13.96 11.39 -4.30
CA GLN A 33 14.10 12.81 -4.03
C GLN A 33 13.64 13.08 -2.59
N ASN A 34 14.61 13.49 -1.78
CA ASN A 34 14.44 14.04 -0.45
C ASN A 34 13.57 15.30 -0.50
N ASN A 35 12.29 15.18 -0.14
CA ASN A 35 11.51 16.30 0.35
C ASN A 35 10.79 15.83 1.63
N ASN A 36 10.93 16.60 2.70
CA ASN A 36 10.18 16.51 3.95
C ASN A 36 8.68 16.79 3.72
N GLU A 37 8.01 15.90 3.00
CA GLU A 37 6.57 15.90 2.89
C GLU A 37 6.06 14.96 3.98
N ASN A 38 5.32 15.51 4.95
CA ASN A 38 4.37 14.71 5.70
C ASN A 38 3.36 14.21 4.67
N ILE A 39 3.65 13.08 4.01
CA ILE A 39 2.78 12.46 3.01
C ILE A 39 1.58 11.94 3.77
N SER A 40 0.63 12.83 4.05
CA SER A 40 -0.74 12.46 4.35
C SER A 40 -1.25 11.79 3.08
N PHE A 41 -1.22 10.47 3.05
CA PHE A 41 -2.10 9.73 2.15
C PHE A 41 -3.50 10.28 2.40
N LEU A 42 -4.04 11.01 1.42
CA LEU A 42 -5.40 11.49 1.48
C LEU A 42 -6.27 10.24 1.32
N THR A 43 -6.52 9.54 2.42
CA THR A 43 -7.46 8.43 2.43
C THR A 43 -8.83 9.05 2.20
N LEU A 44 -9.41 8.77 1.04
CA LEU A 44 -10.84 9.00 0.87
C LEU A 44 -11.59 8.15 1.88
N ALA A 45 -12.74 8.64 2.33
CA ALA A 45 -13.63 7.79 3.10
C ALA A 45 -14.20 6.72 2.18
N ASP A 46 -14.29 5.49 2.69
CA ASP A 46 -15.00 4.38 2.07
C ASP A 46 -16.37 4.86 1.54
N ASP A 47 -16.73 4.42 0.34
CA ASP A 47 -18.07 4.71 -0.18
C ASP A 47 -19.12 3.76 0.40
N THR A 48 -20.35 3.91 -0.08
CA THR A 48 -21.50 3.17 0.45
C THR A 48 -21.54 1.70 0.06
N TYR A 49 -20.64 1.24 -0.81
CA TYR A 49 -20.60 -0.12 -1.33
C TYR A 49 -19.53 -0.99 -0.67
N GLU A 50 -18.72 -0.45 0.23
CA GLU A 50 -17.75 -1.22 0.98
C GLU A 50 -18.39 -2.09 2.09
N ASP A 51 -17.89 -3.28 2.41
CA ASP A 51 -16.74 -3.97 1.80
C ASP A 51 -17.10 -4.65 0.47
N ASP A 52 -16.31 -4.49 -0.60
CA ASP A 52 -16.47 -5.35 -1.78
C ASP A 52 -15.21 -5.81 -2.51
N ASP A 53 -14.12 -5.91 -1.76
CA ASP A 53 -12.82 -6.52 -2.10
C ASP A 53 -12.82 -7.96 -2.64
N ASN A 54 -13.98 -8.64 -2.71
CA ASN A 54 -14.06 -10.00 -3.21
C ASN A 54 -15.42 -10.37 -3.80
N PHE A 55 -15.45 -11.42 -4.62
CA PHE A 55 -16.67 -11.91 -5.26
C PHE A 55 -17.81 -12.28 -4.30
N ILE A 56 -17.53 -12.62 -3.03
CA ILE A 56 -18.56 -12.98 -2.05
C ILE A 56 -19.24 -11.71 -1.52
N SER A 57 -18.46 -10.67 -1.21
CA SER A 57 -18.96 -9.40 -0.68
C SER A 57 -19.45 -8.41 -1.76
N ALA A 58 -19.20 -8.71 -3.03
CA ALA A 58 -19.65 -7.95 -4.20
C ALA A 58 -21.12 -7.48 -4.12
N LYS A 59 -21.37 -6.20 -4.42
CA LYS A 59 -22.72 -5.60 -4.35
C LYS A 59 -23.49 -5.72 -5.67
N ASP A 60 -24.81 -5.87 -5.55
CA ASP A 60 -25.70 -5.99 -6.70
C ASP A 60 -25.83 -4.66 -7.45
N ILE A 61 -25.63 -4.67 -8.77
CA ILE A 61 -25.95 -3.55 -9.67
C ILE A 61 -27.23 -3.88 -10.45
N ALA A 62 -28.22 -3.00 -10.36
CA ALA A 62 -29.48 -3.17 -11.07
C ALA A 62 -29.35 -2.74 -12.55
N LEU A 63 -30.18 -3.33 -13.42
CA LEU A 63 -30.26 -2.93 -14.82
C LEU A 63 -30.55 -1.42 -14.95
N ASN A 64 -29.80 -0.73 -15.81
CA ASN A 64 -29.89 0.71 -16.05
C ASN A 64 -29.63 1.58 -14.81
N SER A 65 -28.88 1.07 -13.82
CA SER A 65 -28.41 1.85 -12.67
C SER A 65 -26.89 2.06 -12.71
N ALA A 66 -26.43 3.10 -12.02
CA ALA A 66 -25.01 3.37 -11.80
C ALA A 66 -24.70 3.30 -10.30
N GLN A 67 -23.55 2.72 -9.95
CA GLN A 67 -22.98 2.78 -8.61
C GLN A 67 -21.86 3.81 -8.64
N VAL A 68 -21.95 4.84 -7.78
CA VAL A 68 -20.87 5.84 -7.63
C VAL A 68 -19.93 5.32 -6.56
N ARG A 69 -18.71 5.00 -6.96
CA ARG A 69 -17.69 4.34 -6.15
C ARG A 69 -16.37 5.11 -6.23
N ASN A 70 -15.43 4.75 -5.36
CA ASN A 70 -14.04 5.18 -5.43
C ASN A 70 -13.13 3.98 -5.22
N ILE A 71 -11.96 3.97 -5.87
CA ILE A 71 -10.97 2.90 -5.70
C ILE A 71 -9.84 3.47 -4.82
N SER A 72 -9.97 3.32 -3.50
CA SER A 72 -9.02 3.85 -2.52
C SER A 72 -9.01 3.03 -1.22
N PRO A 73 -7.83 2.61 -0.72
CA PRO A 73 -6.48 3.03 -1.13
C PRO A 73 -5.96 2.29 -2.37
N THR A 74 -4.69 2.45 -2.74
CA THR A 74 -4.11 1.79 -3.94
C THR A 74 -4.20 0.25 -3.96
N ALA A 75 -4.58 -0.39 -2.85
CA ALA A 75 -4.75 -1.83 -2.76
C ALA A 75 -6.22 -2.28 -2.87
N ASP A 76 -7.14 -1.35 -3.02
CA ASP A 76 -8.59 -1.56 -3.10
C ASP A 76 -9.00 -2.24 -4.41
N VAL A 77 -9.98 -3.15 -4.33
CA VAL A 77 -10.48 -3.95 -5.46
C VAL A 77 -12.01 -4.11 -5.39
N ASP A 78 -12.75 -3.22 -6.03
CA ASP A 78 -14.21 -3.33 -6.09
C ASP A 78 -14.72 -4.48 -6.98
N TYR A 79 -15.61 -5.29 -6.43
CA TYR A 79 -16.42 -6.24 -7.19
C TYR A 79 -17.92 -5.84 -7.20
N ALA A 80 -18.51 -5.76 -8.39
CA ALA A 80 -19.96 -5.63 -8.57
C ALA A 80 -20.54 -6.87 -9.28
N LYS A 81 -21.80 -7.21 -8.97
CA LYS A 81 -22.49 -8.37 -9.58
C LYS A 81 -23.90 -8.02 -10.04
N PHE A 82 -24.43 -8.74 -11.01
CA PHE A 82 -25.82 -8.65 -11.46
C PHE A 82 -26.30 -10.03 -11.91
N VAL A 83 -27.61 -10.21 -11.96
CA VAL A 83 -28.25 -11.48 -12.36
C VAL A 83 -28.86 -11.34 -13.75
N LEU A 84 -28.72 -12.37 -14.57
CA LEU A 84 -29.42 -12.52 -15.84
C LEU A 84 -30.48 -13.61 -15.68
N ASP A 85 -31.75 -13.25 -15.77
CA ASP A 85 -32.85 -14.21 -15.70
C ASP A 85 -32.99 -15.04 -16.99
N ASP A 86 -32.49 -14.50 -18.11
CA ASP A 86 -32.54 -15.10 -19.45
C ASP A 86 -31.26 -14.83 -20.25
N PHE A 87 -31.04 -15.59 -21.32
CA PHE A 87 -29.94 -15.36 -22.26
C PHE A 87 -30.01 -13.95 -22.85
N SER A 88 -29.01 -13.13 -22.56
CA SER A 88 -29.02 -11.70 -22.83
C SER A 88 -27.71 -11.21 -23.42
N LYS A 89 -27.78 -10.16 -24.24
CA LYS A 89 -26.62 -9.34 -24.59
C LYS A 89 -26.42 -8.30 -23.50
N VAL A 90 -25.21 -8.23 -22.93
CA VAL A 90 -24.86 -7.29 -21.86
C VAL A 90 -23.91 -6.22 -22.39
N THR A 91 -24.17 -4.97 -21.99
CA THR A 91 -23.23 -3.84 -22.14
C THR A 91 -22.89 -3.33 -20.75
N ILE A 92 -21.60 -3.17 -20.45
CA ILE A 92 -21.10 -2.61 -19.19
C ILE A 92 -20.28 -1.37 -19.55
N GLU A 93 -20.52 -0.28 -18.83
CA GLU A 93 -19.83 0.98 -19.02
C GLU A 93 -19.31 1.48 -17.67
N THR A 94 -18.11 2.05 -17.67
CA THR A 94 -17.49 2.69 -16.51
C THR A 94 -17.16 4.13 -16.87
N SER A 95 -17.29 5.03 -15.90
CA SER A 95 -16.93 6.43 -16.06
C SER A 95 -16.31 6.94 -14.77
N GLY A 96 -15.40 7.91 -14.85
CA GLY A 96 -14.70 8.42 -13.68
C GLY A 96 -13.54 9.32 -14.08
N THR A 97 -12.94 9.98 -13.09
CA THR A 97 -11.73 10.78 -13.30
C THR A 97 -10.51 9.88 -13.46
N THR A 98 -9.70 10.14 -14.48
CA THR A 98 -8.38 9.49 -14.65
C THR A 98 -7.54 9.67 -13.39
N GLY A 99 -6.92 8.59 -12.90
CA GLY A 99 -6.14 8.57 -11.66
C GLY A 99 -6.86 7.91 -10.48
N ASP A 100 -8.16 7.65 -10.60
CA ASP A 100 -8.96 6.73 -9.76
C ASP A 100 -8.82 5.26 -10.23
N THR A 101 -8.06 5.02 -11.29
CA THR A 101 -7.68 3.69 -11.75
C THR A 101 -6.17 3.71 -12.01
N ARG A 102 -5.43 2.82 -11.36
CA ARG A 102 -4.01 2.56 -11.63
C ARG A 102 -3.79 1.14 -12.06
#